data_AF-A0A3S1HX12-F1
#
_entry.id   AF-A0A3S1HX12-F1
#
_cell.length_a   1.000
_cell.length_b   1.000
_cell.length_c   1.000
_cell.angle_alpha   90.00
_cell.angle_beta   90.00
_cell.angle_gamma   90.00
#
_symmetry.space_group_name_H-M   'P 1'
#
loop_
_entity.id
_entity.type
_entity.pdbx_description
1 polymer ?
#
loop_
_entity_poly.entity_id
_entity_poly.type
_entity_poly.pdbx_seq_one_letter_code
_entity_poly.pdbx_strand_id
1 'polypeptide(L)'
;HPLYILFSSGTTGIPKCIVHSAGGTLIQHVKEERLHAGLLDGDRFFYFTTCGWMMWNWLVSGLASGATLLLYDGSPFYPDGNVLFDFADAEKMTYFGTSAKFIDSVRKAGLRPIKTHDLSSVRTISSTGSPLSPEDFRFVYDGIKKDVHLASISGGTDIVSCFVLGVPTEPVWTGEIQGPGLGLAVDVWDDDGHTLRQEKGELVCTKAFPAMPIGFWNDPEGKKYHAAYFERFDNVWCHGDFAEWTAHGGLIIHGRSDATLNPGGVRIGTAEIYNQVEQMPEILEALCIGQDFDNDVRVVLFVRLAEGMQLDAELEKRIRAKIRSGASPRHVPAKIVAVADIPRTKSGKITELAVRDVVHGRAVKNKEALANPEALELFRALPELAD
;
A
#
# COMPACT_ATOMS: atom_id res chain seq x y z
N HIS A 1 -1.46 -17.31 23.85
CA HIS A 1 -0.44 -18.20 23.24
C HIS A 1 0.05 -17.54 21.94
N PRO A 2 1.37 -17.39 21.73
CA PRO A 2 1.93 -16.85 20.49
C PRO A 2 1.68 -17.81 19.32
N LEU A 3 1.42 -17.27 18.13
CA LEU A 3 1.18 -18.03 16.90
C LEU A 3 2.25 -17.73 15.84
N TYR A 4 2.42 -16.45 15.49
CA TYR A 4 3.39 -16.02 14.49
C TYR A 4 4.37 -15.00 15.09
N ILE A 5 5.59 -15.00 14.56
CA ILE A 5 6.49 -13.85 14.61
C ILE A 5 6.63 -13.36 13.18
N LEU A 6 6.05 -12.20 12.88
CA LEU A 6 6.14 -11.59 11.56
C LEU A 6 7.06 -10.36 11.60
N PHE A 7 7.84 -10.18 10.54
CA PHE A 7 8.77 -9.06 10.44
C PHE A 7 8.14 -7.94 9.62
N SER A 8 8.10 -6.72 10.16
CA SER A 8 7.68 -5.55 9.36
C SER A 8 8.66 -5.32 8.20
N SER A 9 8.21 -4.71 7.10
CA SER A 9 9.04 -4.46 5.91
C SER A 9 10.27 -3.56 6.13
N GLY A 10 10.38 -2.87 7.28
CA GLY A 10 11.57 -2.10 7.64
C GLY A 10 11.77 -0.83 6.83
N THR A 11 10.71 -0.26 6.25
CA THR A 11 10.75 0.98 5.45
C THR A 11 11.27 2.18 6.26
N THR A 12 11.22 2.11 7.60
CA THR A 12 11.60 3.17 8.54
C THR A 12 12.80 2.82 9.42
N GLY A 13 13.38 1.62 9.29
CA GLY A 13 14.43 1.13 10.18
C GLY A 13 14.51 -0.40 10.26
N ILE A 14 15.11 -0.92 11.34
CA ILE A 14 15.24 -2.37 11.59
C ILE A 14 13.83 -3.01 11.62
N PRO A 15 13.63 -4.18 10.98
CA PRO A 15 12.34 -4.84 10.98
C PRO A 15 11.85 -5.10 12.41
N LYS A 16 10.63 -4.67 12.73
CA LYS A 16 9.95 -5.00 13.97
C LYS A 16 9.66 -6.51 13.98
N CYS A 17 10.04 -7.22 15.03
CA CYS A 17 9.71 -8.64 15.22
C CYS A 17 8.38 -8.77 15.97
N ILE A 18 7.27 -8.83 15.26
CA ILE A 18 5.93 -8.65 15.82
C ILE A 18 5.34 -10.01 16.20
N VAL A 19 4.99 -10.20 17.48
CA VAL A 19 4.44 -11.46 17.99
C VAL A 19 2.91 -11.39 17.99
N HIS A 20 2.27 -12.27 17.23
CA HIS A 20 0.80 -12.36 17.15
C HIS A 20 0.24 -13.51 17.99
N SER A 21 -0.98 -13.36 18.50
CA SER A 21 -1.63 -14.37 19.33
C SER A 21 -2.53 -15.30 18.51
N ALA A 22 -2.61 -16.58 18.89
CA ALA A 22 -3.44 -17.55 18.16
C ALA A 22 -4.92 -17.17 18.10
N GLY A 23 -5.53 -16.88 19.26
CA GLY A 23 -6.96 -16.55 19.34
C GLY A 23 -7.29 -15.19 18.72
N GLY A 24 -6.45 -14.18 18.96
CA GLY A 24 -6.65 -12.83 18.42
C GLY A 24 -6.57 -12.80 16.90
N THR A 25 -5.55 -13.44 16.33
CA THR A 25 -5.37 -13.58 14.88
C THR A 25 -6.53 -14.34 14.25
N LEU A 26 -6.88 -15.51 14.77
CA LEU A 26 -7.93 -16.35 14.19
C LEU A 26 -9.29 -15.64 14.15
N ILE A 27 -9.72 -15.04 15.26
CA ILE A 27 -11.00 -14.33 15.33
C ILE A 27 -11.01 -13.13 14.37
N GLN A 28 -9.92 -12.38 14.31
CA GLN A 28 -9.82 -11.22 13.43
C GLN A 28 -9.87 -11.61 11.95
N HIS A 29 -9.15 -12.67 11.55
CA HIS A 29 -9.15 -13.16 10.17
C HIS A 29 -10.52 -13.69 9.78
N VAL A 30 -11.11 -14.59 10.59
CA VAL A 30 -12.44 -15.16 10.27
C VAL A 30 -13.50 -14.06 10.17
N LYS A 31 -13.43 -13.03 11.02
CA LYS A 31 -14.29 -11.85 10.92
C LYS A 31 -14.13 -11.13 9.58
N GLU A 32 -12.89 -10.85 9.16
CA GLU A 32 -12.64 -10.19 7.87
C GLU A 32 -13.07 -11.08 6.69
N GLU A 33 -12.65 -12.33 6.69
CA GLU A 33 -12.93 -13.29 5.63
C GLU A 33 -14.42 -13.52 5.43
N ARG A 34 -15.17 -13.79 6.50
CA ARG A 34 -16.60 -14.10 6.41
C ARG A 34 -17.47 -12.87 6.21
N LEU A 35 -17.16 -11.76 6.89
CA LEU A 35 -18.05 -10.58 6.92
C LEU A 35 -17.66 -9.50 5.91
N HIS A 36 -16.37 -9.26 5.71
CA HIS A 36 -15.88 -8.18 4.85
C HIS A 36 -15.47 -8.66 3.45
N ALA A 37 -14.88 -9.85 3.34
CA ALA A 37 -14.55 -10.47 2.07
C ALA A 37 -15.71 -11.32 1.51
N GLY A 38 -16.70 -11.64 2.35
CA GLY A 38 -17.89 -12.38 1.96
C GLY A 38 -17.62 -13.86 1.62
N LEU A 39 -16.61 -14.47 2.27
CA LEU A 39 -16.30 -15.88 2.08
C LEU A 39 -17.38 -16.79 2.67
N LEU A 40 -17.79 -17.77 1.89
CA LEU A 40 -18.76 -18.81 2.19
C LEU A 40 -18.06 -20.18 2.25
N ASP A 41 -18.73 -21.15 2.88
CA ASP A 41 -18.24 -22.53 2.89
C ASP A 41 -18.11 -23.07 1.46
N GLY A 42 -16.96 -23.68 1.17
CA GLY A 42 -16.65 -24.22 -0.16
C GLY A 42 -16.13 -23.20 -1.18
N ASP A 43 -16.02 -21.92 -0.83
CA ASP A 43 -15.43 -20.92 -1.71
C ASP A 43 -14.00 -21.26 -2.10
N ARG A 44 -13.60 -20.85 -3.30
CA ARG A 44 -12.25 -21.03 -3.83
C ARG A 44 -11.51 -19.71 -3.69
N PHE A 45 -10.70 -19.63 -2.64
CA PHE A 45 -10.11 -18.40 -2.15
C PHE A 45 -8.65 -18.30 -2.58
N PHE A 46 -8.31 -17.24 -3.32
CA PHE A 46 -6.97 -16.96 -3.79
C PHE A 46 -6.51 -15.59 -3.32
N TYR A 47 -5.25 -15.53 -2.91
CA TYR A 47 -4.53 -14.26 -2.83
C TYR A 47 -3.16 -14.46 -3.47
N PHE A 48 -2.80 -13.64 -4.46
CA PHE A 48 -1.45 -13.65 -5.02
C PHE A 48 -0.48 -13.05 -3.99
N THR A 49 0.28 -13.93 -3.32
CA THR A 49 1.15 -13.57 -2.20
C THR A 49 2.33 -14.52 -2.10
N THR A 50 3.40 -14.07 -1.44
CA THR A 50 4.52 -14.92 -1.02
C THR A 50 4.34 -15.35 0.44
N CYS A 51 5.01 -16.42 0.85
CA CYS A 51 5.04 -16.84 2.26
C CYS A 51 5.68 -15.81 3.21
N GLY A 52 6.39 -14.82 2.68
CA GLY A 52 7.04 -13.76 3.46
C GLY A 52 6.13 -12.57 3.78
N TRP A 53 4.90 -12.54 3.25
CA TRP A 53 3.96 -11.45 3.45
C TRP A 53 2.74 -11.91 4.25
N MET A 54 2.21 -11.02 5.09
CA MET A 54 1.09 -11.34 5.99
C MET A 54 -0.19 -11.79 5.25
N MET A 55 -0.35 -11.44 3.97
CA MET A 55 -1.48 -11.92 3.18
C MET A 55 -1.45 -13.45 2.99
N TRP A 56 -0.28 -14.09 3.11
CA TRP A 56 -0.21 -15.55 3.18
C TRP A 56 -0.82 -16.09 4.48
N ASN A 57 -0.54 -15.47 5.63
CA ASN A 57 -1.15 -15.83 6.90
C ASN A 57 -2.66 -15.61 6.91
N TRP A 58 -3.11 -14.52 6.26
CA TRP A 58 -4.53 -14.24 6.02
C TRP A 58 -5.14 -15.33 5.14
N LEU A 59 -4.59 -15.60 3.96
CA LEU A 59 -5.04 -16.67 3.06
C LEU A 59 -5.14 -18.04 3.76
N VAL A 60 -4.13 -18.43 4.55
CA VAL A 60 -4.13 -19.70 5.31
C VAL A 60 -5.34 -19.82 6.25
N SER A 61 -5.81 -18.70 6.80
CA SER A 61 -6.95 -18.69 7.72
C SER A 61 -8.29 -18.92 7.03
N GLY A 62 -8.34 -18.82 5.70
CA GLY A 62 -9.47 -19.23 4.88
C GLY A 62 -9.93 -20.67 5.13
N LEU A 63 -9.03 -21.55 5.61
CA LEU A 63 -9.39 -22.91 6.05
C LEU A 63 -10.36 -22.89 7.24
N ALA A 64 -10.15 -21.99 8.21
CA ALA A 64 -11.08 -21.79 9.31
C ALA A 64 -12.40 -21.17 8.83
N SER A 65 -12.36 -20.45 7.72
CA SER A 65 -13.52 -19.95 7.00
C SER A 65 -14.12 -20.94 6.00
N GLY A 66 -13.76 -22.24 6.07
CA GLY A 66 -14.38 -23.29 5.25
C GLY A 66 -14.08 -23.18 3.75
N ALA A 67 -13.13 -22.34 3.35
CA ALA A 67 -12.73 -22.14 1.97
C ALA A 67 -11.68 -23.16 1.52
N THR A 68 -11.66 -23.47 0.23
CA THR A 68 -10.56 -24.12 -0.46
C THR A 68 -9.53 -23.07 -0.86
N LEU A 69 -8.30 -23.22 -0.39
CA LEU A 69 -7.21 -22.31 -0.75
C LEU A 69 -6.67 -22.65 -2.14
N LEU A 70 -6.61 -21.65 -3.01
CA LEU A 70 -5.88 -21.71 -4.25
C LEU A 70 -4.48 -21.16 -3.99
N LEU A 71 -3.44 -21.95 -4.28
CA LEU A 71 -2.05 -21.57 -4.07
C LEU A 71 -1.34 -21.50 -5.41
N TYR A 72 -0.56 -20.44 -5.62
CA TYR A 72 0.21 -20.24 -6.84
C TYR A 72 1.67 -19.95 -6.47
N ASP A 73 2.58 -20.69 -7.08
CA ASP A 73 4.03 -20.52 -6.93
C ASP A 73 4.63 -20.17 -8.30
N GLY A 74 4.83 -18.89 -8.55
CA GLY A 74 5.31 -18.41 -9.83
C GLY A 74 5.25 -16.89 -9.97
N SER A 75 5.77 -16.40 -11.09
CA SER A 75 5.62 -15.01 -11.49
C SER A 75 4.23 -14.79 -12.09
N PRO A 76 3.50 -13.72 -11.72
CA PRO A 76 2.18 -13.45 -12.27
C PRO A 76 2.24 -12.95 -13.73
N PHE A 77 3.44 -12.89 -14.31
CA PHE A 77 3.72 -12.48 -15.69
C PHE A 77 4.48 -13.55 -16.49
N TYR A 78 4.56 -14.79 -15.99
CA TYR A 78 5.16 -15.91 -16.72
C TYR A 78 4.12 -17.03 -16.91
N PRO A 79 3.95 -17.59 -18.13
CA PRO A 79 4.66 -17.23 -19.37
C PRO A 79 4.26 -15.86 -19.94
N ASP A 80 3.11 -15.33 -19.53
CA ASP A 80 2.65 -13.97 -19.81
C ASP A 80 1.73 -13.45 -18.68
N GLY A 81 1.16 -12.26 -18.85
CA GLY A 81 0.30 -11.60 -17.86
C GLY A 81 -1.10 -12.21 -17.66
N ASN A 82 -1.47 -13.28 -18.38
CA ASN A 82 -2.76 -13.94 -18.24
C ASN A 82 -2.77 -15.07 -17.21
N VAL A 83 -1.60 -15.54 -16.74
CA VAL A 83 -1.50 -16.78 -15.95
C VAL A 83 -2.40 -16.82 -14.70
N LEU A 84 -2.58 -15.69 -14.01
CA LEU A 84 -3.49 -15.64 -12.84
C LEU A 84 -4.97 -15.67 -13.25
N PHE A 85 -5.32 -15.15 -14.42
CA PHE A 85 -6.68 -15.23 -14.97
C PHE A 85 -6.97 -16.62 -15.55
N ASP A 86 -5.98 -17.26 -16.17
CA ASP A 86 -6.06 -18.67 -16.59
C ASP A 86 -6.34 -19.56 -15.37
N PHE A 87 -5.62 -19.32 -14.28
CA PHE A 87 -5.82 -20.03 -13.02
C PHE A 87 -7.21 -19.75 -12.42
N ALA A 88 -7.66 -18.49 -12.45
CA ALA A 88 -8.98 -18.11 -11.96
C ALA A 88 -10.13 -18.80 -12.71
N ASP A 89 -10.04 -18.89 -14.05
CA ASP A 89 -11.04 -19.56 -14.88
C ASP A 89 -11.00 -21.08 -14.68
N ALA A 90 -9.82 -21.69 -14.81
CA ALA A 90 -9.65 -23.14 -14.71
C ALA A 90 -10.10 -23.67 -13.34
N GLU A 91 -9.73 -22.97 -12.27
CA GLU A 91 -10.06 -23.35 -10.91
C GLU A 91 -11.32 -22.68 -10.37
N LYS A 92 -12.13 -22.01 -11.20
CA LYS A 92 -13.40 -21.38 -10.75
C LYS A 92 -13.24 -20.57 -9.46
N MET A 93 -12.20 -19.73 -9.43
CA MET A 93 -11.87 -18.85 -8.32
C MET A 93 -13.07 -17.97 -7.95
N THR A 94 -13.31 -17.80 -6.65
CA THR A 94 -14.44 -17.01 -6.13
C THR A 94 -14.01 -15.67 -5.55
N TYR A 95 -12.82 -15.63 -4.96
CA TYR A 95 -12.20 -14.43 -4.43
C TYR A 95 -10.78 -14.32 -4.99
N PHE A 96 -10.50 -13.21 -5.68
CA PHE A 96 -9.20 -12.91 -6.28
C PHE A 96 -8.55 -11.73 -5.55
N GLY A 97 -7.64 -12.03 -4.63
CA GLY A 97 -6.75 -11.05 -4.03
C GLY A 97 -5.46 -10.81 -4.82
N THR A 98 -5.08 -9.56 -5.02
CA THR A 98 -3.86 -9.16 -5.72
C THR A 98 -3.31 -7.82 -5.20
N SER A 99 -2.39 -7.20 -5.95
CA SER A 99 -1.83 -5.87 -5.68
C SER A 99 -2.35 -4.85 -6.69
N ALA A 100 -2.39 -3.57 -6.30
CA ALA A 100 -2.71 -2.48 -7.23
C ALA A 100 -1.74 -2.45 -8.43
N LYS A 101 -0.45 -2.72 -8.18
CA LYS A 101 0.58 -2.80 -9.23
C LYS A 101 0.30 -3.89 -10.28
N PHE A 102 -0.22 -5.04 -9.86
CA PHE A 102 -0.63 -6.08 -10.82
C PHE A 102 -1.75 -5.58 -11.72
N ILE A 103 -2.79 -4.94 -11.15
CA ILE A 103 -3.91 -4.39 -11.92
C ILE A 103 -3.42 -3.32 -12.91
N ASP A 104 -2.57 -2.39 -12.47
CA ASP A 104 -1.95 -1.38 -13.35
C ASP A 104 -1.16 -2.02 -14.50
N SER A 105 -0.36 -3.06 -14.20
CA SER A 105 0.44 -3.77 -15.21
C SER A 105 -0.44 -4.46 -16.25
N VAL A 106 -1.52 -5.12 -15.82
CA VAL A 106 -2.51 -5.75 -16.71
C VAL A 106 -3.17 -4.69 -17.60
N ARG A 107 -3.53 -3.53 -17.05
CA ARG A 107 -4.09 -2.40 -17.81
C ARG A 107 -3.10 -1.86 -18.84
N LYS A 108 -1.86 -1.58 -18.43
CA LYS A 108 -0.80 -1.03 -19.30
C LYS A 108 -0.42 -1.99 -20.42
N ALA A 109 -0.45 -3.30 -20.17
CA ALA A 109 -0.27 -4.33 -21.18
C ALA A 109 -1.46 -4.46 -22.16
N GLY A 110 -2.56 -3.73 -21.94
CA GLY A 110 -3.76 -3.78 -22.78
C GLY A 110 -4.54 -5.08 -22.66
N LEU A 111 -4.27 -5.89 -21.64
CA LEU A 111 -4.97 -7.14 -21.39
C LEU A 111 -6.43 -6.86 -21.02
N ARG A 112 -7.34 -7.67 -21.55
CA ARG A 112 -8.78 -7.58 -21.22
C ARG A 112 -9.34 -8.97 -20.89
N PRO A 113 -9.07 -9.48 -19.67
CA PRO A 113 -9.59 -10.77 -19.19
C PRO A 113 -11.10 -10.93 -19.40
N ILE A 114 -11.87 -9.83 -19.31
CA ILE A 114 -13.31 -9.83 -19.56
C ILE A 114 -13.73 -10.38 -20.95
N LYS A 115 -12.81 -10.40 -21.91
CA LYS A 115 -13.04 -10.91 -23.28
C LYS A 115 -12.41 -12.28 -23.53
N THR A 116 -11.53 -12.74 -22.64
CA THR A 116 -10.63 -13.87 -22.88
C THR A 116 -10.81 -15.00 -21.88
N HIS A 117 -11.39 -14.73 -20.71
CA HIS A 117 -11.57 -15.70 -19.62
C HIS A 117 -13.02 -15.71 -19.13
N ASP A 118 -13.48 -16.89 -18.70
CA ASP A 118 -14.71 -17.01 -17.93
C ASP A 118 -14.44 -16.74 -16.44
N LEU A 119 -14.61 -15.48 -16.06
CA LEU A 119 -14.49 -15.04 -14.66
C LEU A 119 -15.85 -15.03 -13.94
N SER A 120 -16.86 -15.75 -14.43
CA SER A 120 -18.22 -15.73 -13.85
C SER A 120 -18.27 -16.15 -12.37
N SER A 121 -17.35 -17.02 -11.93
CA SER A 121 -17.23 -17.46 -10.54
C SER A 121 -16.65 -16.40 -9.61
N VAL A 122 -15.88 -15.43 -10.12
CA VAL A 122 -15.19 -14.42 -9.32
C VAL A 122 -16.20 -13.38 -8.85
N ARG A 123 -16.45 -13.33 -7.54
CA ARG A 123 -17.41 -12.41 -6.92
C ARG A 123 -16.72 -11.19 -6.31
N THR A 124 -15.51 -11.36 -5.81
CA THR A 124 -14.73 -10.31 -5.19
C THR A 124 -13.33 -10.25 -5.78
N ILE A 125 -12.89 -9.05 -6.16
CA ILE A 125 -11.50 -8.74 -6.45
C ILE A 125 -11.02 -7.80 -5.36
N SER A 126 -9.88 -8.11 -4.74
CA SER A 126 -9.29 -7.21 -3.75
C SER A 126 -7.86 -6.81 -4.13
N SER A 127 -7.48 -5.60 -3.72
CA SER A 127 -6.14 -5.09 -3.92
C SER A 127 -5.60 -4.47 -2.63
N THR A 128 -4.31 -4.69 -2.37
CA THR A 128 -3.60 -4.09 -1.23
C THR A 128 -2.12 -3.85 -1.54
N GLY A 129 -1.39 -3.33 -0.56
CA GLY A 129 0.04 -3.01 -0.64
C GLY A 129 0.33 -1.56 -1.03
N SER A 130 -0.54 -0.94 -1.82
CA SER A 130 -0.54 0.48 -2.17
C SER A 130 -1.97 0.94 -2.49
N PRO A 131 -2.26 2.25 -2.45
CA PRO A 131 -3.54 2.78 -2.94
C PRO A 131 -3.79 2.37 -4.38
N LEU A 132 -5.04 2.01 -4.70
CA LEU A 132 -5.47 1.70 -6.06
C LEU A 132 -5.85 2.99 -6.78
N SER A 133 -5.28 3.22 -7.97
CA SER A 133 -5.52 4.46 -8.71
C SER A 133 -6.97 4.55 -9.23
N PRO A 134 -7.53 5.77 -9.40
CA PRO A 134 -8.86 5.95 -9.97
C PRO A 134 -9.07 5.26 -11.32
N GLU A 135 -8.04 5.21 -12.15
CA GLU A 135 -8.04 4.57 -13.45
C GLU A 135 -8.08 3.04 -13.33
N ASP A 136 -7.34 2.48 -12.38
CA ASP A 136 -7.34 1.04 -12.13
C ASP A 136 -8.67 0.57 -11.53
N PHE A 137 -9.30 1.38 -10.67
CA PHE A 137 -10.67 1.16 -10.21
C PHE A 137 -11.63 0.97 -11.40
N ARG A 138 -11.59 1.89 -12.37
CA ARG A 138 -12.43 1.80 -13.58
C ARG A 138 -12.07 0.59 -14.45
N PHE A 139 -10.77 0.33 -14.59
CA PHE A 139 -10.28 -0.78 -15.40
C PHE A 139 -10.71 -2.15 -14.88
N VAL A 140 -10.84 -2.35 -13.56
CA VAL A 140 -11.39 -3.62 -13.04
C VAL A 140 -12.77 -3.88 -13.65
N TYR A 141 -13.67 -2.90 -13.63
CA TYR A 141 -15.03 -3.06 -14.16
C TYR A 141 -15.07 -3.15 -15.70
N ASP A 142 -14.26 -2.35 -16.39
CA ASP A 142 -14.26 -2.28 -17.86
C ASP A 142 -13.43 -3.39 -18.52
N GLY A 143 -12.36 -3.84 -17.87
CA GLY A 143 -11.31 -4.69 -18.42
C GLY A 143 -11.27 -6.10 -17.86
N ILE A 144 -11.64 -6.30 -16.59
CA ILE A 144 -11.55 -7.59 -15.89
C ILE A 144 -12.94 -8.21 -15.72
N LYS A 145 -13.86 -7.57 -14.98
CA LYS A 145 -15.22 -8.07 -14.75
C LYS A 145 -16.16 -6.94 -14.33
N LYS A 146 -17.31 -6.83 -15.01
CA LYS A 146 -18.32 -5.77 -14.75
C LYS A 146 -19.07 -5.91 -13.42
N ASP A 147 -19.45 -7.14 -13.07
CA ASP A 147 -20.31 -7.42 -11.92
C ASP A 147 -19.49 -8.09 -10.81
N VAL A 148 -18.63 -7.32 -10.16
CA VAL A 148 -17.70 -7.81 -9.14
C VAL A 148 -17.63 -6.81 -8.00
N HIS A 149 -17.48 -7.28 -6.77
CA HIS A 149 -17.15 -6.40 -5.66
C HIS A 149 -15.65 -6.10 -5.70
N LEU A 150 -15.28 -4.83 -5.94
CA LEU A 150 -13.89 -4.40 -5.86
C LEU A 150 -13.60 -3.84 -4.46
N ALA A 151 -12.74 -4.52 -3.71
CA ALA A 151 -12.32 -4.12 -2.38
C ALA A 151 -10.85 -3.63 -2.39
N SER A 152 -10.65 -2.33 -2.23
CA SER A 152 -9.35 -1.82 -1.77
C SER A 152 -9.25 -2.08 -0.26
N ILE A 153 -8.14 -2.66 0.20
CA ILE A 153 -7.95 -2.99 1.63
C ILE A 153 -6.61 -2.44 2.12
N SER A 154 -6.60 -1.90 3.34
CA SER A 154 -5.39 -1.42 4.00
C SER A 154 -5.23 -2.00 5.39
N GLY A 155 -4.04 -2.52 5.60
CA GLY A 155 -3.64 -3.30 6.73
C GLY A 155 -2.16 -3.63 6.64
N GLY A 156 -1.72 -4.54 7.49
CA GLY A 156 -0.34 -4.95 7.41
C GLY A 156 0.10 -5.88 8.50
N THR A 157 1.42 -6.13 8.48
CA THR A 157 2.09 -7.03 9.40
C THR A 157 1.83 -6.65 10.86
N ASP A 158 1.71 -5.35 11.15
CA ASP A 158 1.57 -4.81 12.49
C ASP A 158 0.35 -5.35 13.24
N ILE A 159 -0.73 -5.70 12.53
CA ILE A 159 -1.94 -6.27 13.13
C ILE A 159 -2.32 -7.62 12.51
N VAL A 160 -1.51 -8.14 11.56
CA VAL A 160 -1.81 -9.29 10.71
C VAL A 160 -3.25 -9.22 10.16
N SER A 161 -3.71 -8.04 9.75
CA SER A 161 -5.13 -7.76 9.53
C SER A 161 -5.30 -6.44 8.78
N CYS A 162 -6.53 -6.07 8.43
CA CYS A 162 -6.90 -4.77 7.86
C CYS A 162 -7.58 -3.85 8.87
N PHE A 163 -7.14 -2.58 8.92
CA PHE A 163 -7.86 -1.52 9.65
C PHE A 163 -9.07 -1.04 8.86
N VAL A 164 -8.90 -0.89 7.54
CA VAL A 164 -9.93 -0.44 6.62
C VAL A 164 -9.97 -1.39 5.42
N LEU A 165 -11.15 -1.75 4.96
CA LEU A 165 -11.33 -2.77 3.92
C LEU A 165 -12.68 -2.64 3.21
N GLY A 166 -12.97 -3.63 2.36
CA GLY A 166 -14.27 -3.74 1.69
C GLY A 166 -15.42 -3.97 2.68
N VAL A 167 -16.58 -3.44 2.33
CA VAL A 167 -17.85 -3.67 3.03
C VAL A 167 -18.86 -4.11 1.98
N PRO A 168 -19.19 -5.42 1.88
CA PRO A 168 -19.99 -5.95 0.78
C PRO A 168 -21.39 -5.35 0.63
N THR A 169 -21.90 -4.69 1.68
CA THR A 169 -23.22 -4.05 1.71
C THR A 169 -23.21 -2.58 1.35
N GLU A 170 -22.03 -1.98 1.16
CA GLU A 170 -21.87 -0.55 0.87
C GLU A 170 -21.46 -0.32 -0.58
N PRO A 171 -21.69 0.87 -1.15
CA PRO A 171 -21.18 1.23 -2.47
C PRO A 171 -19.65 1.29 -2.50
N VAL A 172 -19.07 1.05 -3.69
CA VAL A 172 -17.65 1.25 -3.96
C VAL A 172 -17.47 2.61 -4.64
N TRP A 173 -16.68 3.48 -4.03
CA TRP A 173 -16.32 4.79 -4.58
C TRP A 173 -14.89 4.75 -5.13
N THR A 174 -14.69 5.38 -6.28
CA THR A 174 -13.37 5.41 -6.94
C THR A 174 -12.34 6.09 -6.03
N GLY A 175 -11.25 5.40 -5.73
CA GLY A 175 -10.16 5.93 -4.89
C GLY A 175 -10.40 5.82 -3.38
N GLU A 176 -11.52 5.23 -2.95
CA GLU A 176 -11.86 5.10 -1.53
C GLU A 176 -11.78 3.64 -1.06
N ILE A 177 -11.37 3.45 0.19
CA ILE A 177 -11.59 2.21 0.94
C ILE A 177 -12.94 2.35 1.64
N GLN A 178 -13.83 1.37 1.50
CA GLN A 178 -15.25 1.53 1.84
C GLN A 178 -15.49 1.83 3.33
N GLY A 179 -14.69 1.28 4.24
CA GLY A 179 -14.86 1.61 5.64
C GLY A 179 -13.94 0.86 6.60
N PRO A 180 -14.08 1.15 7.90
CA PRO A 180 -13.32 0.49 8.96
C PRO A 180 -13.76 -0.95 9.17
N GLY A 181 -12.80 -1.80 9.57
CA GLY A 181 -13.08 -3.18 9.95
C GLY A 181 -13.95 -3.25 11.21
N LEU A 182 -14.92 -4.16 11.21
CA LEU A 182 -15.79 -4.38 12.38
C LEU A 182 -14.94 -4.65 13.64
N GLY A 183 -15.33 -4.03 14.76
CA GLY A 183 -14.61 -4.13 16.02
C GLY A 183 -13.31 -3.32 16.10
N LEU A 184 -12.97 -2.54 15.07
CA LEU A 184 -11.83 -1.61 15.07
C LEU A 184 -12.37 -0.18 15.18
N ALA A 185 -12.09 0.49 16.29
CA ALA A 185 -12.49 1.88 16.52
C ALA A 185 -11.55 2.85 15.77
N VAL A 186 -11.53 2.74 14.45
CA VAL A 186 -10.69 3.54 13.56
C VAL A 186 -11.16 4.98 13.54
N ASP A 187 -10.21 5.90 13.55
CA ASP A 187 -10.45 7.33 13.34
C ASP A 187 -9.26 7.99 12.63
N VAL A 188 -9.41 9.27 12.28
CA VAL A 188 -8.34 10.11 11.74
C VAL A 188 -8.16 11.31 12.66
N TRP A 189 -6.97 11.52 13.19
CA TRP A 189 -6.67 12.57 14.17
C TRP A 189 -5.69 13.63 13.64
N ASP A 190 -5.83 14.87 14.11
CA ASP A 190 -4.80 15.90 13.95
C ASP A 190 -3.60 15.66 14.91
N ASP A 191 -2.63 16.56 14.88
CA ASP A 191 -1.43 16.47 15.73
C ASP A 191 -1.72 16.68 17.23
N ASP A 192 -2.85 17.30 17.58
CA ASP A 192 -3.30 17.55 18.95
C ASP A 192 -4.20 16.42 19.49
N GLY A 193 -4.51 15.41 18.66
CA GLY A 193 -5.33 14.26 19.02
C GLY A 193 -6.85 14.48 18.88
N HIS A 194 -7.27 15.47 18.10
CA HIS A 194 -8.69 15.69 17.79
C HIS A 194 -9.11 14.96 16.52
N THR A 195 -10.34 14.44 16.54
CA THR A 195 -10.98 13.81 15.40
C THR A 195 -11.14 14.78 14.22
N LEU A 196 -10.67 14.37 13.06
CA LEU A 196 -10.83 15.05 11.78
C LEU A 196 -11.90 14.37 10.91
N ARG A 197 -12.61 15.16 10.10
CA ARG A 197 -13.58 14.68 9.11
C ARG A 197 -13.33 15.43 7.80
N GLN A 198 -13.15 14.71 6.69
CA GLN A 198 -12.82 15.32 5.39
C GLN A 198 -11.58 16.21 5.43
N GLU A 199 -10.66 15.89 6.36
CA GLU A 199 -9.37 16.52 6.54
C GLU A 199 -8.35 15.41 6.76
N LYS A 200 -7.09 15.69 6.38
CA LYS A 200 -6.02 14.70 6.42
C LYS A 200 -5.35 14.67 7.78
N GLY A 201 -5.13 13.48 8.31
CA GLY A 201 -4.53 13.27 9.62
C GLY A 201 -3.94 11.88 9.78
N GLU A 202 -3.63 11.53 11.02
CA GLU A 202 -3.10 10.22 11.39
C GLU A 202 -4.21 9.19 11.51
N LEU A 203 -4.05 8.05 10.83
CA LEU A 203 -4.91 6.89 11.06
C LEU A 203 -4.65 6.30 12.45
N VAL A 204 -5.68 6.31 13.29
CA VAL A 204 -5.61 5.79 14.66
C VAL A 204 -6.64 4.70 14.91
N CYS A 205 -6.41 3.86 15.92
CA CYS A 205 -7.43 3.00 16.51
C CYS A 205 -7.53 3.29 18.01
N THR A 206 -8.68 3.83 18.41
CA THR A 206 -8.88 4.43 19.75
C THR A 206 -9.23 3.43 20.85
N LYS A 207 -9.41 2.15 20.49
CA LYS A 207 -9.77 1.06 21.40
C LYS A 207 -8.92 -0.16 21.11
N ALA A 208 -8.75 -1.01 22.12
CA ALA A 208 -8.11 -2.30 21.97
C ALA A 208 -8.90 -3.19 20.99
N PHE A 209 -8.19 -4.01 20.22
CA PHE A 209 -8.77 -4.93 19.25
C PHE A 209 -8.08 -6.31 19.30
N PRO A 210 -8.76 -7.40 18.86
CA PRO A 210 -8.29 -8.76 19.11
C PRO A 210 -6.90 -9.09 18.54
N ALA A 211 -6.57 -8.58 17.36
CA ALA A 211 -5.31 -8.87 16.68
C ALA A 211 -4.16 -7.90 17.01
N MET A 212 -4.29 -7.08 18.06
CA MET A 212 -3.14 -6.35 18.60
C MET A 212 -1.98 -7.33 18.88
N PRO A 213 -0.74 -6.99 18.53
CA PRO A 213 0.43 -7.79 18.90
C PRO A 213 0.48 -8.04 20.41
N ILE A 214 0.96 -9.22 20.80
CA ILE A 214 1.29 -9.49 22.22
C ILE A 214 2.46 -8.60 22.65
N GLY A 215 3.31 -8.23 21.70
CA GLY A 215 4.47 -7.37 21.87
C GLY A 215 5.49 -7.62 20.76
N PHE A 216 6.66 -7.03 20.89
CA PHE A 216 7.80 -7.35 20.03
C PHE A 216 8.69 -8.42 20.65
N TRP A 217 9.17 -9.35 19.82
CA TRP A 217 10.17 -10.32 20.25
C TRP A 217 11.47 -9.60 20.61
N ASN A 218 12.12 -10.04 21.69
CA ASN A 218 13.33 -9.40 22.22
C ASN A 218 13.15 -7.90 22.56
N ASP A 219 12.00 -7.58 23.15
CA ASP A 219 11.67 -6.26 23.73
C ASP A 219 11.09 -6.45 25.15
N PRO A 220 11.90 -6.87 26.14
CA PRO A 220 11.42 -7.31 27.45
C PRO A 220 10.70 -6.21 28.25
N GLU A 221 11.04 -4.94 28.00
CA GLU A 221 10.39 -3.78 28.63
C GLU A 221 9.27 -3.18 27.77
N GLY A 222 9.00 -3.73 26.57
CA GLY A 222 7.96 -3.23 25.67
C GLY A 222 8.22 -1.83 25.09
N LYS A 223 9.43 -1.28 25.26
CA LYS A 223 9.77 0.09 24.89
C LYS A 223 9.67 0.32 23.38
N LYS A 224 10.11 -0.66 22.57
CA LYS A 224 10.03 -0.56 21.11
C LYS A 224 8.59 -0.68 20.62
N TYR A 225 7.82 -1.57 21.25
CA TYR A 225 6.40 -1.72 20.93
C TYR A 225 5.61 -0.45 21.27
N HIS A 226 5.84 0.12 22.46
CA HIS A 226 5.23 1.38 22.88
C HIS A 226 5.62 2.54 21.95
N ALA A 227 6.92 2.74 21.69
CA ALA A 227 7.41 3.78 20.78
C ALA A 227 6.80 3.66 19.38
N ALA A 228 6.57 2.44 18.90
CA ALA A 228 6.07 2.20 17.56
C ALA A 228 4.61 2.63 17.35
N TYR A 229 3.76 2.59 18.37
CA TYR A 229 2.30 2.75 18.18
C TYR A 229 1.60 3.63 19.22
N PHE A 230 2.18 3.89 20.38
CA PHE A 230 1.50 4.55 21.51
C PHE A 230 2.22 5.80 22.01
N GLU A 231 3.43 6.09 21.52
CA GLU A 231 4.20 7.26 21.97
C GLU A 231 3.63 8.60 21.45
N ARG A 232 3.00 8.59 20.27
CA ARG A 232 2.43 9.81 19.68
C ARG A 232 1.16 10.27 20.38
N PHE A 233 0.27 9.33 20.68
CA PHE A 233 -1.02 9.60 21.32
C PHE A 233 -1.17 8.65 22.49
N ASP A 234 -1.29 9.21 23.70
CA ASP A 234 -1.36 8.43 24.93
C ASP A 234 -2.52 7.43 24.87
N ASN A 235 -2.22 6.16 25.13
CA ASN A 235 -3.16 5.03 25.10
C ASN A 235 -3.95 4.83 23.78
N VAL A 236 -3.46 5.37 22.66
CA VAL A 236 -4.10 5.25 21.35
C VAL A 236 -3.13 4.69 20.34
N TRP A 237 -3.58 3.68 19.59
CA TRP A 237 -2.77 3.10 18.52
C TRP A 237 -2.69 4.08 17.35
N CYS A 238 -1.52 4.63 17.08
CA CYS A 238 -1.21 5.38 15.86
C CYS A 238 -0.57 4.44 14.84
N HIS A 239 -1.22 4.23 13.69
CA HIS A 239 -0.77 3.22 12.73
C HIS A 239 0.46 3.65 11.90
N GLY A 240 0.66 4.97 11.76
CA GLY A 240 1.69 5.55 10.91
C GLY A 240 1.32 5.65 9.43
N ASP A 241 0.02 5.66 9.13
CA ASP A 241 -0.53 5.98 7.81
C ASP A 241 -1.28 7.33 7.87
N PHE A 242 -1.10 8.13 6.82
CA PHE A 242 -1.77 9.42 6.67
C PHE A 242 -3.08 9.20 5.90
N ALA A 243 -4.20 9.57 6.51
CA ALA A 243 -5.52 9.18 6.05
C ALA A 243 -6.53 10.34 6.11
N GLU A 244 -7.67 10.15 5.47
CA GLU A 244 -8.77 11.11 5.42
C GLU A 244 -10.11 10.37 5.35
N TRP A 245 -11.08 10.81 6.16
CA TRP A 245 -12.47 10.38 6.03
C TRP A 245 -13.15 11.04 4.85
N THR A 246 -13.87 10.28 4.03
CA THR A 246 -14.61 10.83 2.89
C THR A 246 -16.03 11.24 3.28
N ALA A 247 -16.68 12.03 2.43
CA ALA A 247 -18.10 12.38 2.60
C ALA A 247 -19.03 11.16 2.56
N HIS A 248 -18.56 10.04 2.00
CA HIS A 248 -19.30 8.79 1.90
C HIS A 248 -19.12 7.88 3.13
N GLY A 249 -18.31 8.28 4.10
CA GLY A 249 -17.97 7.45 5.26
C GLY A 249 -16.89 6.39 4.98
N GLY A 250 -16.27 6.43 3.80
CA GLY A 250 -15.05 5.67 3.49
C GLY A 250 -13.79 6.39 3.94
N LEU A 251 -12.63 5.84 3.59
CA LEU A 251 -11.33 6.44 3.87
C LEU A 251 -10.41 6.45 2.64
N ILE A 252 -9.56 7.47 2.56
CA ILE A 252 -8.44 7.55 1.62
C ILE A 252 -7.15 7.41 2.42
N ILE A 253 -6.22 6.57 1.94
CA ILE A 253 -4.87 6.46 2.48
C ILE A 253 -3.91 7.20 1.54
N HIS A 254 -3.33 8.29 2.05
CA HIS A 254 -2.46 9.19 1.31
C HIS A 254 -0.98 8.75 1.31
N GLY A 255 -0.66 7.72 2.10
CA GLY A 255 0.66 7.11 2.20
C GLY A 255 1.13 6.98 3.65
N ARG A 256 2.43 6.75 3.82
CA ARG A 256 3.05 6.65 5.15
C ARG A 256 3.15 8.02 5.80
N SER A 257 2.78 8.11 7.07
CA SER A 257 2.87 9.34 7.86
C SER A 257 4.30 9.88 7.94
N ASP A 258 5.28 8.99 8.05
CA ASP A 258 6.71 9.32 8.12
C ASP A 258 7.32 9.78 6.79
N ALA A 259 6.65 9.49 5.67
CA ALA A 259 7.09 9.82 4.31
C ALA A 259 6.34 11.00 3.68
N THR A 260 5.35 11.58 4.37
CA THR A 260 4.65 12.79 3.89
C THR A 260 5.63 13.93 3.63
N LEU A 261 5.34 14.73 2.62
CA LEU A 261 6.13 15.91 2.26
C LEU A 261 5.54 17.13 2.97
N ASN A 262 6.38 18.10 3.34
CA ASN A 262 5.91 19.31 4.04
C ASN A 262 6.33 20.63 3.36
N PRO A 263 6.11 20.83 2.06
CA PRO A 263 6.49 22.07 1.39
C PRO A 263 5.65 23.25 1.88
N GLY A 264 6.30 24.33 2.34
CA GLY A 264 5.63 25.54 2.81
C GLY A 264 4.72 25.29 4.03
N GLY A 265 5.07 24.30 4.86
CA GLY A 265 4.33 23.96 6.08
C GLY A 265 3.01 23.21 5.86
N VAL A 266 2.77 22.67 4.66
CA VAL A 266 1.57 21.88 4.36
C VAL A 266 1.94 20.43 4.09
N ARG A 267 1.39 19.54 4.92
CA ARG A 267 1.62 18.10 4.82
C ARG A 267 0.82 17.48 3.68
N ILE A 268 1.52 16.86 2.73
CA ILE A 268 0.94 16.21 1.56
C ILE A 268 1.41 14.75 1.44
N GLY A 269 0.55 13.89 0.89
CA GLY A 269 0.86 12.48 0.68
C GLY A 269 1.69 12.25 -0.58
N THR A 270 2.62 11.30 -0.53
CA THR A 270 3.42 10.92 -1.70
C THR A 270 2.58 10.22 -2.76
N ALA A 271 1.54 9.48 -2.35
CA ALA A 271 0.64 8.77 -3.25
C ALA A 271 -0.13 9.71 -4.19
N GLU A 272 -0.43 10.94 -3.75
CA GLU A 272 -1.10 11.96 -4.58
C GLU A 272 -0.25 12.37 -5.78
N ILE A 273 1.09 12.30 -5.67
CA ILE A 273 2.02 12.56 -6.77
C ILE A 273 2.12 11.32 -7.66
N TYR A 274 2.31 10.14 -7.07
CA TYR A 274 2.46 8.88 -7.79
C TYR A 274 1.26 8.58 -8.68
N ASN A 275 0.05 8.76 -8.13
CA ASN A 275 -1.20 8.59 -8.85
C ASN A 275 -1.31 9.45 -10.12
N GLN A 276 -0.57 10.55 -10.24
CA GLN A 276 -0.58 11.39 -11.44
C GLN A 276 0.50 11.01 -12.44
N VAL A 277 1.72 10.77 -11.96
CA VAL A 277 2.88 10.55 -12.83
C VAL A 277 2.94 9.13 -13.38
N GLU A 278 2.50 8.13 -12.63
CA GLU A 278 2.55 6.73 -13.06
C GLU A 278 1.47 6.39 -14.10
N GLN A 279 0.59 7.35 -14.41
CA GLN A 279 -0.33 7.28 -15.54
C GLN A 279 0.34 7.61 -16.88
N MET A 280 1.50 8.27 -16.86
CA MET A 280 2.19 8.69 -18.06
C MET A 280 2.94 7.49 -18.66
N PRO A 281 2.76 7.16 -19.96
CA PRO A 281 3.39 5.99 -20.56
C PRO A 281 4.93 6.06 -20.56
N GLU A 282 5.50 7.26 -20.44
CA GLU A 282 6.94 7.47 -20.34
C GLU A 282 7.51 7.10 -18.96
N ILE A 283 6.66 6.96 -17.94
CA ILE A 283 7.05 6.73 -16.55
C ILE A 283 6.72 5.28 -16.16
N LEU A 284 7.74 4.49 -15.84
CA LEU A 284 7.56 3.14 -15.30
C LEU A 284 7.22 3.17 -13.82
N GLU A 285 8.00 3.94 -13.05
CA GLU A 285 7.85 4.05 -11.60
C GLU A 285 8.32 5.44 -11.14
N ALA A 286 7.77 5.91 -10.03
CA ALA A 286 8.18 7.16 -9.41
C ALA A 286 8.46 7.02 -7.91
N LEU A 287 9.34 7.86 -7.40
CA LEU A 287 9.61 8.01 -5.97
C LEU A 287 9.79 9.49 -5.67
N CYS A 288 9.16 9.98 -4.61
CA CYS A 288 9.31 11.36 -4.18
C CYS A 288 9.76 11.43 -2.73
N ILE A 289 10.58 12.45 -2.43
CA ILE A 289 11.06 12.77 -1.09
C ILE A 289 10.91 14.27 -0.83
N GLY A 290 10.86 14.62 0.46
CA GLY A 290 11.13 15.98 0.91
C GLY A 290 12.64 16.15 1.10
N GLN A 291 13.21 17.19 0.50
CA GLN A 291 14.60 17.61 0.72
C GLN A 291 14.61 18.92 1.52
N ASP A 292 15.32 18.94 2.65
CA ASP A 292 15.58 20.16 3.39
C ASP A 292 16.36 21.13 2.49
N PHE A 293 15.78 22.28 2.19
CA PHE A 293 16.31 23.24 1.23
C PHE A 293 15.80 24.66 1.50
N ASP A 294 16.72 25.63 1.59
CA ASP A 294 16.41 27.05 1.82
C ASP A 294 15.44 27.32 2.99
N ASN A 295 15.73 26.72 4.14
CA ASN A 295 14.91 26.79 5.37
C ASN A 295 13.46 26.27 5.20
N ASP A 296 13.18 25.53 4.14
CA ASP A 296 11.91 24.84 3.89
C ASP A 296 12.17 23.39 3.40
N VAL A 297 11.13 22.67 3.03
CA VAL A 297 11.20 21.37 2.36
C VAL A 297 10.79 21.52 0.91
N ARG A 298 11.70 21.23 -0.03
CA ARG A 298 11.33 21.11 -1.44
C ARG A 298 11.00 19.67 -1.82
N VAL A 299 10.01 19.50 -2.71
CA VAL A 299 9.65 18.20 -3.25
C VAL A 299 10.63 17.81 -4.36
N VAL A 300 11.25 16.64 -4.24
CA VAL A 300 12.10 16.06 -5.28
C VAL A 300 11.43 14.79 -5.80
N LEU A 301 11.20 14.72 -7.10
CA LEU A 301 10.63 13.56 -7.78
C LEU A 301 11.70 12.84 -8.58
N PHE A 302 11.90 11.57 -8.28
CA PHE A 302 12.70 10.65 -9.07
C PHE A 302 11.78 9.83 -9.97
N VAL A 303 12.16 9.70 -11.24
CA VAL A 303 11.38 8.96 -12.23
C VAL A 303 12.26 7.90 -12.89
N ARG A 304 11.74 6.67 -12.95
CA ARG A 304 12.28 5.61 -13.80
C ARG A 304 11.50 5.60 -15.09
N LEU A 305 12.18 5.82 -16.21
CA LEU A 305 11.55 5.99 -17.52
C LEU A 305 11.35 4.65 -18.24
N ALA A 306 10.36 4.61 -19.14
CA ALA A 306 10.19 3.51 -20.08
C ALA A 306 11.40 3.38 -21.03
N GLU A 307 11.62 2.17 -21.56
CA GLU A 307 12.75 1.90 -22.45
C GLU A 307 12.76 2.85 -23.66
N GLY A 308 13.92 3.43 -23.95
CA GLY A 308 14.09 4.38 -25.05
C GLY A 308 13.59 5.80 -24.77
N MET A 309 13.00 6.08 -23.59
CA MET A 309 12.59 7.43 -23.19
C MET A 309 13.70 8.18 -22.46
N GLN A 310 13.72 9.50 -22.59
CA GLN A 310 14.64 10.40 -21.89
C GLN A 310 13.87 11.50 -21.17
N LEU A 311 14.40 11.97 -20.04
CA LEU A 311 13.84 13.10 -19.31
C LEU A 311 14.33 14.40 -19.93
N ASP A 312 13.59 14.91 -20.89
CA ASP A 312 13.81 16.23 -21.49
C ASP A 312 12.92 17.31 -20.86
N ALA A 313 13.14 18.56 -21.27
CA ALA A 313 12.39 19.71 -20.75
C ALA A 313 10.88 19.64 -21.09
N GLU A 314 10.51 18.95 -22.17
CA GLU A 314 9.11 18.79 -22.55
C GLU A 314 8.41 17.80 -21.62
N LEU A 315 9.00 16.63 -21.38
CA LEU A 315 8.51 15.63 -20.45
C LEU A 315 8.45 16.21 -19.04
N GLU A 316 9.47 16.94 -18.59
CA GLU A 316 9.47 17.61 -17.29
C GLU A 316 8.27 18.58 -17.15
N LYS A 317 8.01 19.40 -18.18
CA LYS A 317 6.87 20.32 -18.21
C LYS A 317 5.54 19.56 -18.16
N ARG A 318 5.42 18.44 -18.88
CA ARG A 318 4.21 17.60 -18.86
C ARG A 318 3.98 16.95 -17.49
N ILE A 319 5.02 16.43 -16.86
CA ILE A 319 4.95 15.88 -15.49
C ILE A 319 4.44 16.95 -14.52
N ARG A 320 5.07 18.14 -14.52
CA ARG A 320 4.66 19.27 -13.66
C ARG A 320 3.21 19.69 -13.90
N ALA A 321 2.80 19.77 -15.17
CA ALA A 321 1.43 20.13 -15.53
C ALA A 321 0.40 19.09 -15.07
N LYS A 322 0.71 17.80 -15.25
CA LYS A 322 -0.14 16.67 -14.85
C LYS A 322 -0.33 16.62 -13.34
N ILE A 323 0.76 16.77 -12.56
CA ILE A 323 0.68 16.83 -11.09
C ILE A 323 -0.12 18.06 -10.64
N ARG A 324 0.11 19.22 -11.26
CA ARG A 324 -0.62 20.45 -10.89
C ARG A 324 -2.12 20.33 -11.12
N SER A 325 -2.54 19.73 -12.22
CA SER A 325 -3.96 19.61 -12.58
C SER A 325 -4.67 18.48 -11.83
N GLY A 326 -3.98 17.36 -11.57
CA GLY A 326 -4.56 16.19 -10.91
C GLY A 326 -4.43 16.18 -9.38
N ALA A 327 -3.51 16.96 -8.82
CA ALA A 327 -3.36 17.17 -7.38
C ALA A 327 -3.49 18.67 -7.06
N SER A 328 -2.38 19.37 -6.80
CA SER A 328 -2.39 20.81 -6.58
C SER A 328 -1.04 21.47 -6.91
N PRO A 329 -0.97 22.81 -7.01
CA PRO A 329 0.30 23.52 -7.22
C PRO A 329 1.38 23.19 -6.19
N ARG A 330 1.02 22.85 -4.95
CA ARG A 330 1.95 22.48 -3.87
C ARG A 330 2.59 21.11 -4.05
N HIS A 331 1.95 20.22 -4.81
CA HIS A 331 2.47 18.88 -5.12
C HIS A 331 3.52 18.90 -6.23
N VAL A 332 3.64 20.00 -6.97
CA VAL A 332 4.56 20.10 -8.11
C VAL A 332 6.01 20.03 -7.60
N PRO A 333 6.81 19.03 -8.03
CA PRO A 333 8.18 18.87 -7.58
C PRO A 333 9.02 20.10 -7.93
N ALA A 334 9.91 20.54 -7.04
CA ALA A 334 10.91 21.55 -7.39
C ALA A 334 11.93 20.99 -8.38
N LYS A 335 12.32 19.72 -8.19
CA LYS A 335 13.25 18.99 -9.06
C LYS A 335 12.63 17.68 -9.54
N ILE A 336 12.90 17.33 -10.78
CA ILE A 336 12.57 16.03 -11.37
C ILE A 336 13.87 15.43 -11.89
N VAL A 337 14.21 14.23 -11.44
CA VAL A 337 15.49 13.57 -11.76
C VAL A 337 15.22 12.16 -12.30
N ALA A 338 15.80 11.84 -13.44
CA ALA A 338 15.72 10.49 -13.99
C ALA A 338 16.69 9.56 -13.26
N VAL A 339 16.22 8.37 -12.87
CA VAL A 339 17.04 7.34 -12.23
C VAL A 339 16.89 6.01 -12.95
N ALA A 340 17.94 5.19 -12.91
CA ALA A 340 17.93 3.89 -13.57
C ALA A 340 17.10 2.84 -12.80
N ASP A 341 17.01 2.97 -11.47
CA ASP A 341 16.27 2.05 -10.61
C ASP A 341 15.81 2.73 -9.30
N ILE A 342 14.82 2.13 -8.63
CA ILE A 342 14.25 2.62 -7.36
C ILE A 342 14.40 1.54 -6.27
N PRO A 343 14.95 1.88 -5.09
CA PRO A 343 15.15 0.91 -4.02
C PRO A 343 13.82 0.43 -3.44
N ARG A 344 13.73 -0.89 -3.21
CA ARG A 344 12.56 -1.57 -2.67
C ARG A 344 12.96 -2.62 -1.65
N THR A 345 12.10 -2.82 -0.67
CA THR A 345 12.22 -3.89 0.32
C THR A 345 12.07 -5.27 -0.33
N LYS A 346 12.47 -6.34 0.37
CA LYS A 346 12.21 -7.73 -0.02
C LYS A 346 10.72 -8.05 -0.23
N SER A 347 9.82 -7.26 0.36
CA SER A 347 8.37 -7.34 0.16
C SER A 347 7.86 -6.53 -1.05
N GLY A 348 8.75 -5.90 -1.82
CA GLY A 348 8.40 -5.11 -3.00
C GLY A 348 7.93 -3.67 -2.72
N LYS A 349 7.91 -3.22 -1.46
CA LYS A 349 7.58 -1.83 -1.11
C LYS A 349 8.75 -0.88 -1.38
N ILE A 350 8.47 0.26 -1.99
CA ILE A 350 9.41 1.36 -2.16
C ILE A 350 9.86 1.89 -0.78
N THR A 351 11.07 2.46 -0.70
CA THR A 351 11.61 3.04 0.54
C THR A 351 12.01 4.51 0.39
N GLU A 352 11.04 5.41 0.51
CA GLU A 352 11.23 6.87 0.40
C GLU A 352 12.23 7.39 1.44
N LEU A 353 12.15 6.91 2.69
CA LEU A 353 13.03 7.35 3.77
C LEU A 353 14.50 6.98 3.53
N ALA A 354 14.78 5.82 2.95
CA ALA A 354 16.15 5.42 2.63
C ALA A 354 16.74 6.35 1.55
N VAL A 355 15.97 6.68 0.52
CA VAL A 355 16.38 7.64 -0.51
C VAL A 355 16.55 9.04 0.08
N ARG A 356 15.61 9.48 0.92
CA ARG A 356 15.71 10.76 1.62
C ARG A 356 17.00 10.81 2.43
N ASP A 357 17.31 9.79 3.21
CA ASP A 357 18.51 9.76 4.03
C ASP A 357 19.78 9.81 3.17
N VAL A 358 19.85 9.07 2.04
CA VAL A 358 20.97 9.16 1.09
C VAL A 358 21.15 10.57 0.53
N VAL A 359 20.06 11.21 0.09
CA VAL A 359 20.09 12.57 -0.48
C VAL A 359 20.59 13.59 0.55
N HIS A 360 20.29 13.40 1.84
CA HIS A 360 20.79 14.25 2.92
C HIS A 360 22.18 13.83 3.45
N GLY A 361 22.84 12.84 2.84
CA GLY A 361 24.12 12.32 3.32
C GLY A 361 24.05 11.59 4.67
N ARG A 362 22.85 11.17 5.09
CA ARG A 362 22.61 10.42 6.33
C ARG A 362 22.84 8.92 6.12
N ALA A 363 23.14 8.22 7.21
CA ALA A 363 23.29 6.76 7.18
C ALA A 363 21.93 6.06 7.01
N VAL A 364 21.80 5.20 5.99
CA VAL A 364 20.62 4.34 5.81
C VAL A 364 20.65 3.24 6.86
N LYS A 365 19.67 3.24 7.76
CA LYS A 365 19.65 2.37 8.95
C LYS A 365 19.51 0.87 8.64
N ASN A 366 18.89 0.49 7.52
CA ASN A 366 18.54 -0.90 7.23
C ASN A 366 18.69 -1.27 5.74
N LYS A 367 19.93 -1.34 5.25
CA LYS A 367 20.21 -1.75 3.86
C LYS A 367 19.88 -3.22 3.58
N GLU A 368 19.98 -4.10 4.58
CA GLU A 368 19.78 -5.56 4.43
C GLU A 368 18.31 -5.97 4.16
N ALA A 369 17.36 -5.07 4.47
CA ALA A 369 15.95 -5.27 4.14
C ALA A 369 15.60 -4.95 2.68
N LEU A 370 16.52 -4.34 1.93
CA LEU A 370 16.34 -4.02 0.52
C LEU A 370 16.60 -5.25 -0.35
N ALA A 371 15.82 -5.39 -1.42
CA ALA A 371 16.04 -6.38 -2.46
C ALA A 371 17.14 -5.95 -3.45
N ASN A 372 17.28 -4.64 -3.67
CA ASN A 372 18.23 -3.98 -4.57
C ASN A 372 18.97 -2.83 -3.86
N PRO A 373 19.76 -3.10 -2.79
CA PRO A 373 20.42 -2.06 -2.00
C PRO A 373 21.38 -1.17 -2.81
N GLU A 374 21.95 -1.67 -3.90
CA GLU A 374 22.81 -0.95 -4.84
C GLU A 374 22.09 0.22 -5.53
N ALA A 375 20.77 0.15 -5.70
CA ALA A 375 19.97 1.23 -6.28
C ALA A 375 20.10 2.53 -5.47
N LEU A 376 20.41 2.45 -4.17
CA LEU A 376 20.63 3.64 -3.33
C LEU A 376 21.78 4.53 -3.82
N GLU A 377 22.80 3.97 -4.48
CA GLU A 377 23.93 4.77 -4.96
C GLU A 377 23.52 5.72 -6.10
N LEU A 378 22.42 5.44 -6.79
CA LEU A 378 21.84 6.33 -7.83
C LEU A 378 21.30 7.65 -7.26
N PHE A 379 21.18 7.77 -5.94
CA PHE A 379 20.62 8.95 -5.27
C PHE A 379 21.69 9.75 -4.52
N ARG A 380 22.94 9.27 -4.49
CA ARG A 380 24.02 9.89 -3.73
C ARG A 380 24.62 11.06 -4.52
N ALA A 381 24.72 12.22 -3.86
CA ALA A 381 25.45 13.39 -4.36
C ALA A 381 25.06 13.81 -5.79
N LEU A 382 23.76 13.77 -6.09
CA LEU A 382 23.22 14.17 -7.39
C LEU A 382 23.43 15.67 -7.63
N PRO A 383 24.16 16.08 -8.69
CA PRO A 383 24.41 17.49 -9.00
C PRO A 383 23.13 18.31 -9.18
N GLU A 384 22.07 17.68 -9.69
CA GLU A 384 20.75 18.29 -9.92
C GLU A 384 20.10 18.77 -8.61
N LEU A 385 20.54 18.23 -7.47
CA LEU A 385 20.03 18.52 -6.13
C LEU A 385 20.95 19.43 -5.29
N ALA A 386 22.08 19.86 -5.84
CA ALA A 386 23.03 20.73 -5.13
C ALA A 386 22.48 22.16 -4.94
N ASP A 387 21.69 22.63 -5.90
CA ASP A 387 21.06 23.95 -5.93
C ASP A 387 19.55 23.86 -5.98
#